data_AF-A0A7V1ZHF4-F1
#
_entry.id   AF-A0A7V1ZHF4-F1
#
_cell.length_a   1.000
_cell.length_b   1.000
_cell.length_c   1.000
_cell.angle_alpha   90.00
_cell.angle_beta   90.00
_cell.angle_gamma   90.00
#
_symmetry.space_group_name_H-M   'P 1'
#
loop_
_entity.id
_entity.type
_entity.pdbx_description
1 polymer ?
#
loop_
_entity_poly.entity_id
_entity_poly.type
_entity_poly.pdbx_seq_one_letter_code
_entity_poly.pdbx_strand_id
1 'polypeptide(L)'
;MQQLVKGLKRLATLSQHAGLPRLAAEAQQAAAQASQTRFNVAVLGQFKRGKSSVLNALIGQALLPTDVLPTTGVVTVVSALDDASLLVTDAAGNVQPAPLAALA
;
A
#
# COMPACT_ATOMS: atom_id res chain seq x y z
N MET A 1 -4.71 -18.91 -4.81
CA MET A 1 -5.36 -17.63 -4.48
C MET A 1 -6.76 -17.45 -5.07
N GLN A 2 -7.01 -17.81 -6.34
CA GLN A 2 -8.35 -17.59 -6.95
C GLN A 2 -9.52 -18.30 -6.26
N GLN A 3 -9.31 -19.50 -5.70
CA GLN A 3 -10.34 -20.23 -4.94
C GLN A 3 -10.73 -19.51 -3.65
N LEU A 4 -9.76 -18.92 -2.93
CA LEU A 4 -9.99 -18.15 -1.72
C LEU A 4 -10.84 -16.91 -2.01
N VAL A 5 -10.49 -16.15 -3.05
CA VAL A 5 -11.26 -14.95 -3.46
C VAL A 5 -12.69 -15.32 -3.84
N LYS A 6 -12.89 -16.41 -4.59
CA LYS A 6 -14.23 -16.92 -4.91
C LYS A 6 -15.02 -17.30 -3.66
N GLY A 7 -14.38 -17.98 -2.71
CA GLY A 7 -14.99 -18.34 -1.42
C GLY A 7 -15.44 -17.12 -0.61
N LEU A 8 -14.56 -16.12 -0.46
CA LEU A 8 -14.86 -14.88 0.28
C LEU A 8 -15.99 -14.07 -0.37
N LYS A 9 -16.02 -13.99 -1.71
CA LYS A 9 -17.13 -13.35 -2.44
C LYS A 9 -18.46 -14.09 -2.19
N ARG A 10 -18.43 -15.43 -2.19
CA ARG A 10 -19.61 -16.24 -1.93
C ARG A 10 -20.11 -16.09 -0.49
N LEU A 11 -19.19 -16.03 0.48
CA LEU A 11 -19.51 -15.73 1.88
C LEU A 11 -20.19 -14.36 1.99
N ALA A 12 -19.65 -13.32 1.35
CA ALA A 12 -20.26 -12.00 1.35
C ALA A 12 -21.70 -12.02 0.82
N THR A 13 -21.95 -12.70 -0.31
CA THR A 13 -23.30 -12.82 -0.87
C THR A 13 -24.25 -13.54 0.09
N LEU A 14 -23.83 -14.65 0.71
CA LEU A 14 -24.65 -15.38 1.67
C LEU A 14 -24.95 -14.54 2.91
N SER A 15 -23.96 -13.83 3.44
CA SER A 15 -24.13 -12.96 4.62
C SER A 15 -25.08 -11.79 4.35
N GLN A 16 -25.13 -11.24 3.13
CA GLN A 16 -26.12 -10.22 2.76
C GLN A 16 -27.55 -10.77 2.83
N HIS A 17 -27.79 -11.95 2.25
CA HIS A 17 -29.11 -12.58 2.25
C HIS A 17 -29.54 -13.06 3.65
N ALA A 18 -28.56 -13.38 4.51
CA ALA A 18 -28.81 -13.78 5.90
C ALA A 18 -29.03 -12.59 6.86
N GLY A 19 -29.02 -11.35 6.37
CA GLY A 19 -29.18 -10.16 7.23
C GLY A 19 -27.99 -9.88 8.14
N LEU A 20 -26.78 -10.29 7.75
CA LEU A 20 -25.52 -10.09 8.48
C LEU A 20 -24.63 -9.05 7.74
N PRO A 21 -25.00 -7.75 7.73
CA PRO A 21 -24.34 -6.75 6.89
C PRO A 21 -22.87 -6.51 7.26
N ARG A 22 -22.53 -6.62 8.56
CA ARG A 22 -21.14 -6.49 9.02
C ARG A 22 -20.26 -7.60 8.47
N LEU A 23 -20.71 -8.85 8.54
CA LEU A 23 -19.98 -10.01 8.02
C LEU A 23 -19.84 -9.94 6.50
N ALA A 24 -20.88 -9.46 5.81
CA ALA A 24 -20.80 -9.22 4.38
C ALA A 24 -19.73 -8.19 4.01
N ALA A 25 -19.66 -7.07 4.74
CA ALA A 25 -18.64 -6.04 4.52
C ALA A 25 -17.23 -6.58 4.80
N GLU A 26 -17.03 -7.29 5.92
CA GLU A 26 -15.76 -7.90 6.27
C GLU A 26 -15.31 -8.92 5.21
N ALA A 27 -16.20 -9.77 4.73
CA ALA A 27 -15.91 -10.75 3.68
C ALA A 27 -15.58 -10.10 2.32
N GLN A 28 -16.28 -9.01 1.96
CA GLN A 28 -15.94 -8.22 0.76
C GLN A 28 -14.56 -7.58 0.88
N GLN A 29 -14.25 -7.00 2.04
CA GLN A 29 -12.97 -6.36 2.30
C GLN A 29 -11.82 -7.38 2.27
N ALA A 30 -12.02 -8.57 2.83
CA ALA A 30 -11.08 -9.67 2.75
C ALA A 30 -10.90 -10.18 1.31
N ALA A 31 -11.99 -10.30 0.54
CA ALA A 31 -11.91 -10.71 -0.88
C ALA A 31 -11.12 -9.69 -1.71
N ALA A 32 -11.32 -8.39 -1.47
CA ALA A 32 -10.59 -7.32 -2.11
C ALA A 32 -9.09 -7.42 -1.80
N GLN A 33 -8.72 -7.54 -0.52
CA GLN A 33 -7.33 -7.71 -0.10
C GLN A 33 -6.68 -8.96 -0.71
N ALA A 34 -7.36 -10.11 -0.68
CA ALA A 34 -6.86 -11.36 -1.23
C ALA A 34 -6.76 -11.37 -2.78
N SER A 35 -7.51 -10.50 -3.46
CA SER A 35 -7.45 -10.33 -4.91
C SER A 35 -6.29 -9.45 -5.36
N GLN A 36 -5.78 -8.59 -4.47
CA GLN A 36 -4.60 -7.78 -4.74
C GLN A 36 -3.38 -8.70 -4.73
N THR A 37 -2.87 -9.01 -5.92
CA THR A 37 -1.62 -9.76 -6.07
C THR A 37 -0.46 -8.78 -5.86
N ARG A 38 -0.23 -8.36 -4.62
CA ARG A 38 0.88 -7.47 -4.25
C ARG A 38 2.09 -8.32 -3.89
N PHE A 39 3.20 -8.11 -4.59
CA PHE A 39 4.49 -8.65 -4.19
C PHE A 39 5.21 -7.60 -3.35
N ASN A 40 5.15 -7.77 -2.02
CA ASN A 40 5.74 -6.81 -1.10
C ASN A 40 7.23 -7.12 -0.92
N VAL A 41 8.08 -6.12 -1.18
CA VAL A 41 9.52 -6.19 -0.93
C VAL A 41 9.88 -5.21 0.17
N ALA A 42 10.42 -5.71 1.27
CA ALA A 42 10.93 -4.87 2.35
C ALA A 42 12.42 -4.60 2.14
N VAL A 43 12.79 -3.33 1.93
CA VAL A 43 14.19 -2.90 1.82
C VAL A 43 14.64 -2.37 3.17
N LEU A 44 15.45 -3.16 3.88
CA LEU A 44 15.93 -2.86 5.23
C LEU A 44 17.40 -2.43 5.21
N GLY A 45 17.82 -1.61 6.18
CA GLY A 45 19.22 -1.25 6.39
C GLY A 45 19.41 0.14 6.99
N GLN A 46 20.62 0.40 7.50
CA GLN A 46 20.97 1.68 8.13
C GLN A 46 20.70 2.87 7.21
N PHE A 47 20.34 4.02 7.80
CA PHE A 47 20.14 5.27 7.06
C PHE A 47 21.39 5.64 6.24
N LYS A 48 21.21 6.29 5.08
CA LYS A 48 22.27 6.79 4.20
C LYS A 48 23.20 5.73 3.56
N ARG A 49 22.72 4.49 3.38
CA ARG A 49 23.44 3.40 2.68
C ARG A 49 22.97 3.17 1.22
N GLY A 50 22.34 4.16 0.59
CA GLY A 50 21.89 4.04 -0.81
C GLY A 50 20.59 3.27 -1.06
N LYS A 51 19.77 3.03 -0.02
CA LYS A 51 18.46 2.33 -0.16
C LYS A 51 17.52 3.03 -1.16
N SER A 52 17.37 4.36 -1.04
CA SER A 52 16.57 5.14 -1.98
C SER A 52 17.15 5.09 -3.40
N SER A 53 18.48 5.07 -3.54
CA SER A 53 19.15 4.96 -4.85
C SER A 53 18.87 3.61 -5.52
N VAL A 54 18.90 2.51 -4.76
CA VAL A 54 18.54 1.17 -5.27
C VAL A 54 17.07 1.13 -5.68
N LEU A 55 16.16 1.67 -4.86
CA LEU A 55 14.74 1.71 -5.19
C LEU A 55 14.47 2.55 -6.44
N ASN A 56 15.08 3.73 -6.57
CA ASN A 56 14.98 4.56 -7.77
C ASN A 56 15.51 3.84 -9.02
N ALA A 57 16.62 3.10 -8.90
CA ALA A 57 17.14 2.29 -10.00
C ALA A 57 16.20 1.14 -10.40
N LEU A 58 15.56 0.48 -9.42
CA LEU A 58 14.56 -0.58 -9.67
C LEU A 58 13.28 -0.04 -10.29
N ILE A 59 12.85 1.15 -9.89
CA ILE A 59 11.69 1.86 -10.45
C ILE A 59 12.02 2.43 -11.84
N GLY A 60 13.31 2.69 -12.12
CA GLY A 60 13.77 3.35 -13.35
C GLY A 60 13.59 4.87 -13.34
N GLN A 61 13.28 5.47 -12.19
CA GLN A 61 13.03 6.91 -12.03
C GLN A 61 13.56 7.42 -10.69
N ALA A 62 14.01 8.68 -10.65
CA ALA A 62 14.44 9.36 -9.42
C ALA A 62 13.24 9.86 -8.62
N LEU A 63 12.48 8.94 -8.01
CA LEU A 63 11.23 9.23 -7.31
C LEU A 63 11.44 9.53 -5.82
N LEU A 64 12.27 8.74 -5.15
CA LEU A 64 12.51 8.83 -3.72
C LEU A 64 13.70 9.76 -3.42
N PRO A 65 13.63 10.58 -2.35
CA PRO A 65 14.72 11.44 -1.95
C PRO A 65 15.96 10.61 -1.60
N THR A 66 17.11 11.03 -2.15
CA THR A 66 18.42 10.43 -1.87
C THR A 66 19.25 11.27 -0.89
N ASP A 67 18.79 12.47 -0.52
CA ASP A 67 19.59 13.47 0.19
C ASP A 67 19.55 13.36 1.73
N VAL A 68 20.51 14.04 2.37
CA VAL A 68 21.13 13.75 3.68
C VAL A 68 20.29 14.13 4.91
N LEU A 69 19.12 14.75 4.78
CA LEU A 69 18.23 14.99 5.92
C LEU A 69 17.67 13.64 6.44
N PRO A 70 17.56 13.41 7.76
CA PRO A 70 16.99 12.19 8.29
C PRO A 70 15.46 12.18 8.05
N THR A 71 15.04 11.90 6.82
CA THR A 71 13.63 11.76 6.40
C THR A 71 13.06 10.38 6.74
N THR A 72 13.89 9.48 7.27
CA THR A 72 13.58 8.06 7.46
C THR A 72 13.08 7.71 8.88
N GLY A 73 12.32 8.62 9.51
CA GLY A 73 11.48 8.27 10.66
C GLY A 73 10.12 7.67 10.25
N VAL A 74 9.77 7.76 8.97
CA VAL A 74 8.46 7.38 8.44
C VAL A 74 8.62 6.23 7.46
N VAL A 75 7.77 5.20 7.58
CA VAL A 75 7.71 4.08 6.64
C VAL A 75 7.18 4.60 5.30
N THR A 76 7.98 4.49 4.25
CA THR A 76 7.57 4.82 2.88
C THR A 76 7.16 3.55 2.14
N VAL A 77 5.94 3.51 1.62
CA VAL A 77 5.44 2.42 0.78
C VAL A 77 5.29 2.94 -0.65
N VAL A 78 5.94 2.27 -1.59
CA VAL A 78 5.78 2.54 -3.02
C VAL A 78 4.89 1.45 -3.61
N SER A 79 3.86 1.85 -4.35
CA SER A 79 2.93 0.94 -5.03
C SER A 79 2.72 1.40 -6.47
N ALA A 80 2.55 0.44 -7.39
CA ALA A 80 2.21 0.75 -8.77
C ALA A 80 0.78 1.27 -8.85
N LEU A 81 0.61 2.44 -9.46
CA LEU A 81 -0.66 3.12 -9.73
C LEU A 81 -0.64 3.64 -11.17
N ASP A 82 -1.82 3.86 -11.75
CA ASP A 82 -1.95 4.45 -13.09
C ASP A 82 -1.48 5.92 -13.11
N ASP A 83 -1.75 6.66 -12.03
CA ASP A 83 -1.31 8.04 -11.82
C ASP A 83 -0.43 8.18 -10.57
N ALA A 84 0.67 8.91 -10.70
CA ALA A 84 1.59 9.17 -9.59
C ALA A 84 0.92 10.06 -8.53
N SER A 85 0.85 9.56 -7.29
CA SER A 85 0.27 10.29 -6.16
C SER A 85 1.06 10.02 -4.87
N LEU A 86 1.06 11.00 -3.96
CA LEU A 86 1.62 10.88 -2.63
C LEU A 86 0.49 11.00 -1.61
N LEU A 87 0.41 10.00 -0.74
CA LEU A 87 -0.52 9.96 0.38
C LEU A 87 0.30 9.99 1.67
N VAL A 88 -0.03 10.90 2.57
CA VAL A 88 0.57 10.99 3.90
C VAL A 88 -0.45 10.48 4.89
N THR A 89 -0.06 9.45 5.66
CA THR A 89 -0.85 8.95 6.78
C THR A 89 -0.25 9.49 8.08
N ASP A 90 -1.05 10.23 8.85
CA ASP A 90 -0.62 10.73 10.16
C ASP A 90 -0.60 9.63 11.24
N ALA A 91 -0.13 9.97 12.45
CA ALA A 91 -0.09 9.02 13.57
C ALA A 91 -1.48 8.58 14.05
N ALA A 92 -2.54 9.33 13.71
CA ALA A 92 -3.93 8.98 14.02
C ALA A 92 -4.56 8.10 12.92
N GLY A 93 -3.85 7.83 11.82
CA GLY A 93 -4.32 7.04 10.69
C GLY A 93 -5.08 7.83 9.63
N ASN A 94 -5.14 9.17 9.72
CA ASN A 94 -5.78 9.99 8.71
C ASN A 94 -4.91 10.06 7.47
N VAL A 95 -5.52 9.85 6.30
CA VAL A 95 -4.84 9.87 5.01
C VAL A 95 -5.16 11.17 4.28
N GLN A 96 -4.12 11.88 3.84
CA GLN A 96 -4.26 13.12 3.09
C GLN A 96 -3.34 13.14 1.86
N PRO A 97 -3.82 13.63 0.71
CA PRO A 97 -2.99 13.80 -0.46
C PRO A 97 -1.96 14.91 -0.23
N ALA A 98 -0.75 14.71 -0.73
CA ALA A 98 0.32 15.69 -0.72
C ALA A 98 0.94 15.82 -2.12
N PRO A 99 1.52 16.98 -2.45
CA PRO A 99 2.20 17.16 -3.73
C PRO A 99 3.44 16.26 -3.80
N LEU A 100 3.71 15.65 -4.96
CA LEU A 100 4.93 14.86 -5.19
C LEU A 100 6.22 15.67 -4.96
N ALA A 101 6.16 16.99 -5.15
CA ALA A 101 7.25 17.91 -4.84
C ALA A 101 7.67 17.88 -3.36
N ALA A 102 6.83 17.39 -2.45
CA ALA A 102 7.19 17.19 -1.04
C ALA A 102 8.16 16.01 -0.81
N LEU A 103 8.41 15.18 -1.82
CA LEU A 103 9.44 14.14 -1.80
C LEU A 103 10.81 14.65 -2.28
N ALA A 104 10.89 15.85 -2.85
CA ALA A 104 12.11 16.43 -3.43
C ALA A 104 12.98 17.14 -2.39
#